data_AF-A0A9D5JPQ5-F1
#
_entry.id   AF-A0A9D5JPQ5-F1
#
_cell.length_a   1.000
_cell.length_b   1.000
_cell.length_c   1.000
_cell.angle_alpha   90.00
_cell.angle_beta   90.00
_cell.angle_gamma   90.00
#
_symmetry.space_group_name_H-M   'P 1'
#
loop_
_entity.id
_entity.type
_entity.pdbx_description
1 polymer ?
#
loop_
_entity_poly.entity_id
_entity_poly.type
_entity_poly.pdbx_seq_one_letter_code
_entity_poly.pdbx_strand_id
1 'polypeptide(L)'
;MVKIKILSLLICILMCGFSGYAEDIFDLSVEDDRDISMVVGEISVIKVSYPTRVSVRNPEIADTVDVTDNEIIIVGKQFGDTVLRVWDRSGEKKYYITVYGQDLEKTRERLETLINKQLGLRDIYFKINEATGKVMIMGEVTPEEKANLEKVLSSFYNFQGKSNQIENLVSTKKESKMVEIDCQILEINKDELDNLGIKWQEFMQFREEPYSAPEDTDEGVQTTLQTVAPMHGLWSLSRWSRDAFHYKINMLLRRNKGKVLSRPKLLCLSGEEAKLTVGGEVPYVTASTTNASGTGVSIQYKDYGVILTLRPVVLKDNQIMLNIGTEISEIDWVNAITIQEIRVPAFIKREADTVVNVSSGDTVFLGGLIQNEESKNVDKLPALGSIPLLGALFRSKEFQNEQTELVITLTPVVRESKREEVVSVVPSAEQAGETYVKKIAVYPDYLQEDELLNDYILQLQKMIFNSLDYPRIARDAGWQGAVKIRMHINRYGELIDIGVKESSGYVSFDKNVIKTAKSLSPYPPFPFDTEVEDLWIDIPIVYKMD
;
A
#
# COMPACT_ATOMS: atom_id res chain seq x y z
N MET A 1 5.86 84.42 22.56
CA MET A 1 6.97 84.00 21.68
C MET A 1 8.10 83.52 22.60
N VAL A 2 8.21 82.23 22.91
CA VAL A 2 8.62 81.09 22.07
C VAL A 2 10.14 81.09 21.80
N LYS A 3 10.72 79.90 22.04
CA LYS A 3 11.92 79.28 21.41
C LYS A 3 13.31 79.53 22.06
N ILE A 4 14.27 78.59 22.09
CA ILE A 4 14.36 77.12 21.92
C ILE A 4 15.84 76.72 21.83
N LYS A 5 16.15 75.49 22.28
CA LYS A 5 17.15 74.51 21.80
C LYS A 5 18.63 74.90 21.62
N ILE A 6 19.51 74.05 22.18
CA ILE A 6 20.38 73.02 21.54
C ILE A 6 21.53 72.76 22.54
N LEU A 7 21.69 71.58 23.15
CA LEU A 7 22.00 70.25 22.58
C LEU A 7 23.45 70.17 22.11
N SER A 8 24.07 69.01 22.37
CA SER A 8 25.24 68.47 21.68
C SER A 8 26.59 69.06 22.10
N LEU A 9 27.40 68.28 22.83
CA LEU A 9 28.53 67.52 22.23
C LEU A 9 29.54 67.10 23.33
N LEU A 10 29.37 65.93 23.94
CA LEU A 10 30.43 65.16 24.63
C LEU A 10 29.84 63.80 25.04
N ILE A 11 29.33 62.97 24.13
CA ILE A 11 30.08 62.04 23.26
C ILE A 11 31.35 61.48 23.91
N CYS A 12 31.22 60.21 24.28
CA CYS A 12 32.19 59.13 24.10
C CYS A 12 33.60 59.34 24.63
N ILE A 13 33.92 58.62 25.72
CA ILE A 13 35.08 57.71 25.78
C ILE A 13 34.75 56.69 26.88
N LEU A 14 34.33 55.50 26.42
CA LEU A 14 35.02 54.22 26.62
C LEU A 14 34.91 53.66 28.05
N MET A 15 34.10 52.62 28.25
CA MET A 15 34.46 51.21 28.00
C MET A 15 35.51 50.70 29.00
N CYS A 16 35.02 50.03 30.05
CA CYS A 16 35.63 48.94 30.85
C CYS A 16 34.88 48.87 32.20
N GLY A 17 34.13 47.84 32.60
CA GLY A 17 33.79 46.56 31.98
C GLY A 17 32.83 45.78 32.90
N PHE A 18 32.08 44.86 32.30
CA PHE A 18 31.47 43.61 32.84
C PHE A 18 30.62 43.66 34.12
N SER A 19 29.47 43.00 34.26
CA SER A 19 28.48 42.34 33.38
C SER A 19 27.45 41.74 34.34
N GLY A 20 26.15 41.97 34.16
CA GLY A 20 25.14 41.27 34.96
C GLY A 20 23.75 41.89 34.86
N TYR A 21 22.93 41.30 33.98
CA TYR A 21 21.46 41.30 33.97
C TYR A 21 20.72 42.64 34.11
N ALA A 22 20.25 43.17 32.99
CA ALA A 22 18.92 43.78 32.84
C ALA A 22 18.67 43.97 31.34
N GLU A 23 17.78 43.17 30.76
CA GLU A 23 17.20 43.46 29.44
C GLU A 23 16.04 44.45 29.58
N ASP A 24 15.88 45.19 28.49
CA ASP A 24 15.25 46.48 28.37
C ASP A 24 13.74 46.52 28.62
N ILE A 25 13.36 47.68 29.16
CA ILE A 25 12.02 48.23 29.23
C ILE A 25 11.61 48.68 27.82
N PHE A 26 10.53 48.10 27.30
CA PHE A 26 9.58 48.82 26.45
C PHE A 26 8.16 48.58 26.98
N ASP A 27 7.63 49.66 27.55
CA ASP A 27 6.25 49.90 27.98
C ASP A 27 5.26 49.64 26.84
N LEU A 28 4.23 48.82 27.07
CA LEU A 28 2.91 48.86 26.42
C LEU A 28 1.89 48.03 27.22
N SER A 29 0.89 48.75 27.76
CA SER A 29 -0.39 48.32 28.33
C SER A 29 -0.36 47.36 29.55
N VAL A 30 -0.58 47.94 30.73
CA VAL A 30 -1.14 47.26 31.90
C VAL A 30 -2.51 46.68 31.49
N GLU A 31 -2.60 45.35 31.34
CA GLU A 31 -3.88 44.65 31.27
C GLU A 31 -4.63 44.88 32.59
N ASP A 32 -5.81 45.47 32.47
CA ASP A 32 -6.71 45.75 33.57
C ASP A 32 -7.40 44.43 33.94
N ASP A 33 -7.04 43.80 35.06
CA ASP A 33 -7.55 42.49 35.56
C ASP A 33 -9.03 42.55 36.03
N ARG A 34 -9.88 43.24 35.26
CA ARG A 34 -11.28 43.57 35.58
C ARG A 34 -12.29 43.00 34.57
N ASP A 35 -11.82 42.21 33.61
CA ASP A 35 -12.64 41.49 32.64
C ASP A 35 -12.81 40.03 33.07
N ILE A 36 -14.05 39.60 33.30
CA ILE A 36 -14.41 38.27 33.79
C ILE A 36 -15.16 37.52 32.68
N SER A 37 -14.55 36.43 32.21
CA SER A 37 -15.13 35.52 31.21
C SER A 37 -15.69 34.27 31.88
N MET A 38 -16.94 33.92 31.60
CA MET A 38 -17.61 32.73 32.15
C MET A 38 -18.63 32.11 31.19
N VAL A 39 -19.00 30.86 31.41
CA VAL A 39 -20.04 30.14 30.65
C VAL A 39 -21.36 30.11 31.42
N VAL A 40 -22.49 29.98 30.72
CA VAL A 40 -23.80 29.77 31.36
C VAL A 40 -23.75 28.58 32.34
N GLY A 41 -24.07 28.83 33.61
CA GLY A 41 -24.02 27.87 34.72
C GLY A 41 -22.70 27.84 35.50
N GLU A 42 -21.66 28.55 35.05
CA GLU A 42 -20.36 28.63 35.72
C GLU A 42 -20.38 29.60 36.91
N ILE A 43 -19.59 29.29 37.93
CA ILE A 43 -19.44 30.08 39.16
C ILE A 43 -18.03 30.65 39.21
N SER A 44 -17.90 31.95 39.41
CA SER A 44 -16.62 32.64 39.57
C SER A 44 -16.57 33.42 40.88
N VAL A 45 -15.40 33.46 41.52
CA VAL A 45 -15.19 34.14 42.81
C VAL A 45 -14.20 35.27 42.60
N ILE A 46 -14.62 36.49 42.93
CA ILE A 46 -13.75 37.67 42.90
C ILE A 46 -13.38 38.09 44.31
N LYS A 47 -12.11 38.46 44.51
CA LYS A 47 -11.64 38.99 45.78
C LYS A 47 -11.94 40.48 45.86
N VAL A 48 -12.55 40.89 46.97
CA VAL A 48 -12.89 42.28 47.28
C VAL A 48 -12.43 42.64 48.69
N SER A 49 -12.50 43.91 49.07
CA SER A 49 -12.10 44.34 50.42
C SER A 49 -13.18 45.23 51.01
N TYR A 50 -14.00 44.64 51.89
CA TYR A 50 -15.13 45.24 52.58
C TYR A 50 -16.08 45.97 51.62
N PRO A 51 -16.78 45.23 50.72
CA PRO A 51 -17.75 45.83 49.81
C PRO A 51 -18.90 46.45 50.60
N THR A 52 -19.14 47.74 50.39
CA THR A 52 -20.25 48.48 51.01
C THR A 52 -21.55 48.38 50.21
N ARG A 53 -21.43 48.20 48.89
CA ARG A 53 -22.56 48.02 47.98
C ARG A 53 -22.11 47.25 46.74
N VAL A 54 -23.01 46.42 46.21
CA VAL A 54 -22.82 45.69 44.97
C VAL A 54 -24.06 45.88 44.09
N SER A 55 -23.87 46.04 42.77
CA SER A 55 -24.99 46.05 41.83
C SER A 55 -24.58 45.44 40.49
N VAL A 56 -25.46 44.64 39.91
CA VAL A 56 -25.32 44.12 38.55
C VAL A 56 -26.23 44.87 37.60
N ARG A 57 -25.73 45.30 36.45
CA ARG A 57 -26.52 46.06 35.45
C ARG A 57 -27.68 45.25 34.90
N ASN A 58 -27.43 44.00 34.50
CA ASN A 58 -28.45 43.06 34.03
C ASN A 58 -28.28 41.71 34.76
N PRO A 59 -29.11 41.39 35.77
CA PRO A 59 -29.00 40.16 36.58
C PRO A 59 -29.51 38.90 35.86
N GLU A 60 -30.16 39.03 34.70
CA GLU A 60 -30.58 37.88 33.88
C GLU A 60 -29.38 37.23 33.17
N ILE A 61 -28.31 38.00 32.91
CA ILE A 61 -27.09 37.54 32.23
C ILE A 61 -26.12 36.88 33.24
N ALA A 62 -25.77 37.58 34.30
CA ALA A 62 -25.01 37.04 35.43
C ALA A 62 -25.50 37.69 36.72
N ASP A 63 -25.44 36.99 37.85
CA ASP A 63 -25.93 37.48 39.13
C ASP A 63 -24.99 37.13 40.27
N THR A 64 -25.04 37.90 41.36
CA THR A 64 -24.27 37.62 42.57
C THR A 64 -25.07 36.76 43.52
N VAL A 65 -24.53 35.61 43.89
CA VAL A 65 -25.21 34.67 44.81
C VAL A 65 -24.86 34.96 46.27
N ASP A 66 -23.61 35.34 46.53
CA ASP A 66 -23.14 35.67 47.87
C ASP A 66 -22.11 36.80 47.85
N VAL A 67 -22.11 37.63 48.89
CA VAL A 67 -21.24 38.79 49.06
C VAL A 67 -20.71 38.78 50.50
N THR A 68 -19.43 38.48 50.65
CA THR A 68 -18.72 38.50 51.94
C THR A 68 -17.81 39.72 52.04
N ASP A 69 -17.19 39.91 53.22
CA ASP A 69 -16.23 40.99 53.44
C ASP A 69 -15.01 40.92 52.50
N ASN A 70 -14.66 39.73 51.99
CA ASN A 70 -13.44 39.52 51.21
C ASN A 70 -13.66 38.95 49.81
N GLU A 71 -14.85 38.44 49.50
CA GLU A 71 -15.13 37.72 48.25
C GLU A 71 -16.58 37.93 47.78
N ILE A 72 -16.80 37.98 46.47
CA ILE A 72 -18.12 37.96 45.84
C ILE A 72 -18.19 36.77 44.90
N ILE A 73 -19.28 36.00 45.02
CA ILE A 73 -19.55 34.85 44.16
C ILE A 73 -20.53 35.27 43.06
N ILE A 74 -20.14 35.05 41.81
CA ILE A 74 -20.89 35.41 40.61
C ILE A 74 -21.27 34.13 39.86
N VAL A 75 -22.50 34.06 39.36
CA VAL A 75 -23.01 32.95 38.55
C VAL A 75 -23.50 33.45 37.21
N GLY A 76 -23.03 32.84 36.12
CA GLY A 76 -23.53 33.09 34.77
C GLY A 76 -24.88 32.43 34.55
N LYS A 77 -25.92 33.19 34.18
CA LYS A 77 -27.30 32.70 33.99
C LYS A 77 -27.74 32.64 32.53
N GLN A 78 -27.40 33.64 31.72
CA GLN A 78 -27.72 33.72 30.30
C GLN A 78 -26.56 34.34 29.52
N PHE A 79 -26.51 34.06 28.21
CA PHE A 79 -25.47 34.60 27.34
C PHE A 79 -25.60 36.13 27.18
N GLY A 80 -24.46 36.84 27.16
CA GLY A 80 -24.40 38.27 26.95
C GLY A 80 -23.40 38.99 27.86
N ASP A 81 -23.37 40.32 27.77
CA ASP A 81 -22.48 41.17 28.56
C ASP A 81 -23.24 41.90 29.66
N THR A 82 -22.67 41.91 30.86
CA THR A 82 -23.17 42.68 32.00
C THR A 82 -22.02 43.32 32.75
N VAL A 83 -22.33 44.29 33.61
CA VAL A 83 -21.31 45.00 34.40
C VAL A 83 -21.67 44.89 35.86
N LEU A 84 -20.72 44.39 36.64
CA LEU A 84 -20.78 44.38 38.10
C LEU A 84 -20.09 45.63 38.62
N ARG A 85 -20.79 46.38 39.47
CA ARG A 85 -20.25 47.54 40.19
C ARG A 85 -20.14 47.21 41.66
N VAL A 86 -18.96 47.42 42.21
CA VAL A 86 -18.64 47.19 43.62
C VAL A 86 -18.16 48.51 44.20
N TRP A 87 -18.81 48.99 45.25
CA TRP A 87 -18.36 50.16 46.00
C TRP A 87 -17.67 49.69 47.27
N ASP A 88 -16.41 50.08 47.45
CA ASP A 88 -15.64 49.88 48.67
C ASP A 88 -15.20 51.23 49.25
N ARG A 89 -14.40 51.21 50.31
CA ARG A 89 -13.88 52.45 50.94
C ARG A 89 -12.91 53.24 50.04
N SER A 90 -12.40 52.63 48.97
CA SER A 90 -11.50 53.24 48.00
C SER A 90 -12.23 53.84 46.78
N GLY A 91 -13.50 53.50 46.57
CA GLY A 91 -14.35 54.07 45.52
C GLY A 91 -15.20 53.02 44.79
N GLU A 92 -15.68 53.39 43.60
CA GLU A 92 -16.40 52.48 42.70
C GLU A 92 -15.41 51.69 41.82
N LYS A 93 -15.51 50.37 41.84
CA LYS A 93 -14.84 49.45 40.91
C LYS A 93 -15.87 48.83 39.98
N LYS A 94 -15.51 48.71 38.71
CA LYS A 94 -16.32 48.09 37.66
C LYS A 94 -15.64 46.82 37.18
N TYR A 95 -16.40 45.74 37.09
CA TYR A 95 -15.98 44.49 36.48
C TYR A 95 -16.89 44.23 35.27
N TYR A 96 -16.28 44.02 34.11
CA TYR A 96 -17.00 43.66 32.89
C TYR A 96 -17.12 42.15 32.84
N ILE A 97 -18.36 41.64 32.78
CA ILE A 97 -18.64 40.21 32.79
C ILE A 97 -19.21 39.85 31.42
N THR A 98 -18.52 38.97 30.71
CA THR A 98 -19.00 38.37 29.47
C THR A 98 -19.36 36.92 29.74
N VAL A 99 -20.64 36.60 29.60
CA VAL A 99 -21.16 35.23 29.71
C VAL A 99 -21.32 34.66 28.32
N TYR A 100 -20.49 33.68 27.99
CA TYR A 100 -20.62 32.96 26.73
C TYR A 100 -21.78 31.95 26.84
N GLY A 101 -22.72 32.01 25.89
CA GLY A 101 -23.52 30.83 25.56
C GLY A 101 -22.55 29.77 25.03
N GLN A 102 -22.74 28.49 25.38
CA GLN A 102 -21.85 27.41 24.91
C GLN A 102 -21.54 27.57 23.42
N ASP A 103 -20.34 28.05 23.12
CA ASP A 103 -19.95 28.34 21.75
C ASP A 103 -19.39 27.05 21.14
N LEU A 104 -20.34 26.23 20.67
CA LEU A 104 -20.05 25.00 19.95
C LEU A 104 -19.25 25.29 18.67
N GLU A 105 -19.37 26.50 18.10
CA GLU A 105 -18.64 26.92 16.91
C GLU A 105 -17.16 27.16 17.25
N LYS A 106 -16.87 27.90 18.33
CA LYS A 106 -15.49 28.08 18.82
C LYS A 106 -14.84 26.74 19.23
N THR A 107 -15.64 25.82 19.76
CA THR A 107 -15.18 24.46 20.09
C THR A 107 -14.86 23.66 18.82
N ARG A 108 -15.73 23.75 17.81
CA ARG A 108 -15.53 23.16 16.48
C ARG A 108 -14.25 23.69 15.83
N GLU A 109 -14.04 25.01 15.80
CA GLU A 109 -12.85 25.65 15.22
C GLU A 109 -11.55 25.22 15.89
N ARG A 110 -11.56 25.06 17.22
CA ARG A 110 -10.39 24.61 17.98
C ARG A 110 -10.05 23.15 17.68
N LEU A 111 -11.07 22.28 17.59
CA LEU A 111 -10.88 20.88 17.21
C LEU A 111 -10.40 20.74 15.78
N GLU A 112 -10.98 21.51 14.86
CA GLU A 112 -10.57 21.55 13.46
C GLU A 112 -9.11 22.00 13.34
N THR A 113 -8.70 23.02 14.09
CA THR A 113 -7.32 23.49 14.09
C THR A 113 -6.35 22.43 14.62
N LEU A 114 -6.67 21.78 15.75
CA LEU A 114 -5.81 20.76 16.35
C LEU A 114 -5.72 19.50 15.47
N ILE A 115 -6.82 19.05 14.89
CA ILE A 115 -6.87 17.80 14.15
C ILE A 115 -6.36 18.00 12.71
N ASN A 116 -6.82 19.03 12.01
CA ASN A 116 -6.47 19.19 10.59
C ASN A 116 -5.09 19.82 10.41
N LYS A 117 -4.68 20.77 11.27
CA LYS A 117 -3.37 21.45 11.12
C LYS A 117 -2.24 20.76 11.89
N GLN A 118 -2.50 20.21 13.07
CA GLN A 118 -1.44 19.64 13.91
C GLN A 118 -1.27 18.12 13.74
N LEU A 119 -2.35 17.38 13.44
CA LEU A 119 -2.26 15.95 13.07
C LEU A 119 -2.23 15.71 11.56
N GLY A 120 -2.52 16.72 10.74
CA GLY A 120 -2.51 16.59 9.28
C GLY A 120 -3.66 15.75 8.70
N LEU A 121 -4.69 15.46 9.50
CA LEU A 121 -5.79 14.59 9.12
C LEU A 121 -6.79 15.37 8.27
N ARG A 122 -6.73 15.20 6.95
CA ARG A 122 -7.55 15.96 5.98
C ARG A 122 -8.92 15.34 5.69
N ASP A 123 -9.06 14.03 5.91
CA ASP A 123 -10.29 13.27 5.66
C ASP A 123 -11.30 13.37 6.84
N ILE A 124 -11.04 14.25 7.81
CA ILE A 124 -11.88 14.47 8.99
C ILE A 124 -12.64 15.79 8.84
N TYR A 125 -13.94 15.73 9.12
CA TYR A 125 -14.83 16.89 9.14
C TYR A 125 -15.64 16.94 10.42
N PHE A 126 -16.05 18.16 10.78
CA PHE A 126 -16.72 18.48 12.03
C PHE A 126 -18.13 18.96 11.75
N LYS A 127 -19.11 18.48 12.52
CA LYS A 127 -20.51 18.94 12.43
C LYS A 127 -21.07 19.17 13.82
N ILE A 128 -21.79 20.26 14.00
CA ILE A 128 -22.53 20.52 15.24
C ILE A 128 -23.89 19.82 15.15
N ASN A 129 -24.22 19.05 16.17
CA ASN A 129 -25.55 18.50 16.35
C ASN A 129 -26.29 19.37 17.37
N GLU A 130 -27.06 20.33 16.86
CA GLU A 130 -27.81 21.30 17.68
C GLU A 130 -28.83 20.64 18.61
N ALA A 131 -29.41 19.49 18.23
CA ALA A 131 -30.38 18.77 19.05
C ALA A 131 -29.75 18.11 20.29
N THR A 132 -28.47 17.75 20.20
CA THR A 132 -27.73 17.09 21.29
C THR A 132 -26.74 18.02 22.00
N GLY A 133 -26.47 19.20 21.43
CA GLY A 133 -25.47 20.15 21.94
C GLY A 133 -24.03 19.65 21.85
N LYS A 134 -23.70 18.82 20.82
CA LYS A 134 -22.39 18.19 20.67
C LYS A 134 -21.72 18.50 19.32
N VAL A 135 -20.40 18.52 19.32
CA VAL A 135 -19.56 18.55 18.11
C VAL A 135 -19.25 17.10 17.72
N MET A 136 -19.73 16.67 16.56
CA MET A 136 -19.44 15.37 15.97
C MET A 136 -18.17 15.44 15.12
N ILE A 137 -17.27 14.49 15.33
CA ILE A 137 -16.07 14.28 14.53
C ILE A 137 -16.33 13.07 13.64
N MET A 138 -16.29 13.27 12.33
CA MET A 138 -16.57 12.22 11.34
C MET A 138 -15.45 12.18 10.31
N GLY A 139 -15.22 11.01 9.72
CA GLY A 139 -14.18 10.81 8.72
C GLY A 139 -13.64 9.39 8.76
N GLU A 140 -12.75 9.09 7.81
CA GLU A 140 -12.00 7.83 7.77
C GLU A 140 -10.54 8.10 8.10
N VAL A 141 -9.97 7.33 9.03
CA VAL A 141 -8.55 7.45 9.43
C VAL A 141 -7.88 6.09 9.48
N THR A 142 -6.57 6.04 9.25
CA THR A 142 -5.81 4.80 9.45
C THR A 142 -5.79 4.38 10.92
N PRO A 143 -5.50 3.10 11.24
CA PRO A 143 -5.42 2.63 12.63
C PRO A 143 -4.43 3.43 13.50
N GLU A 144 -3.33 3.90 12.91
CA GLU A 144 -2.31 4.68 13.61
C GLU A 144 -2.78 6.10 13.91
N GLU A 145 -3.39 6.76 12.93
CA GLU A 145 -3.99 8.08 13.08
C GLU A 145 -5.12 8.08 14.11
N LYS A 146 -5.93 7.01 14.16
CA LYS A 146 -6.97 6.84 15.18
C LYS A 146 -6.39 6.88 16.59
N ALA A 147 -5.29 6.18 16.84
CA ALA A 147 -4.66 6.14 18.15
C ALA A 147 -4.11 7.52 18.57
N ASN A 148 -3.58 8.29 17.62
CA ASN A 148 -3.11 9.65 17.87
C ASN A 148 -4.26 10.63 18.09
N LEU A 149 -5.36 10.48 17.33
CA LEU A 149 -6.59 11.24 17.51
C LEU A 149 -7.20 11.00 18.90
N GLU A 150 -7.26 9.76 19.36
CA GLU A 150 -7.76 9.43 20.71
C GLU A 150 -6.90 10.04 21.83
N LYS A 151 -5.58 10.12 21.66
CA LYS A 151 -4.67 10.82 22.60
C LYS A 151 -4.95 12.32 22.64
N VAL A 152 -5.17 12.95 21.49
CA VAL A 152 -5.50 14.38 21.42
C VAL A 152 -6.87 14.65 22.03
N LEU A 153 -7.88 13.83 21.72
CA LEU A 153 -9.21 13.96 22.30
C LEU A 153 -9.21 13.78 23.82
N SER A 154 -8.49 12.78 24.34
CA SER A 154 -8.34 12.60 25.79
C SER A 154 -7.65 13.78 26.48
N SER A 155 -6.64 14.39 25.85
CA SER A 155 -6.04 15.63 26.36
C SER A 155 -7.02 16.81 26.36
N PHE A 156 -7.87 16.91 25.35
CA PHE A 156 -8.91 17.93 25.24
C PHE A 156 -9.99 17.77 26.32
N TYR A 157 -10.46 16.54 26.55
CA TYR A 157 -11.44 16.23 27.60
C TYR A 157 -10.93 16.53 29.01
N ASN A 158 -9.62 16.39 29.25
CA ASN A 158 -8.99 16.68 30.53
C ASN A 158 -8.83 18.19 30.77
N PHE A 159 -8.65 18.99 29.72
CA PHE A 159 -8.52 20.45 29.82
C PHE A 159 -9.85 21.16 30.11
N GLN A 160 -10.97 20.65 29.59
CA GLN A 160 -12.30 21.27 29.74
C GLN A 160 -13.14 20.76 30.92
N GLY A 161 -12.62 19.87 31.77
CA GLY A 161 -13.38 19.36 32.92
C GLY A 161 -14.63 18.55 32.50
N LYS A 162 -14.42 17.31 32.07
CA LYS A 162 -15.46 16.27 31.81
C LYS A 162 -16.46 16.53 30.66
N SER A 163 -15.97 16.26 29.44
CA SER A 163 -16.40 15.15 28.56
C SER A 163 -17.90 14.84 28.37
N ASN A 164 -18.68 15.75 27.78
CA ASN A 164 -19.88 15.32 27.04
C ASN A 164 -20.19 16.13 25.78
N GLN A 165 -19.25 16.96 25.32
CA GLN A 165 -19.48 17.90 24.20
C GLN A 165 -18.99 17.38 22.85
N ILE A 166 -18.24 16.28 22.80
CA ILE A 166 -17.65 15.76 21.57
C ILE A 166 -18.09 14.31 21.37
N GLU A 167 -18.60 14.01 20.20
CA GLU A 167 -18.95 12.66 19.77
C GLU A 167 -18.00 12.24 18.64
N ASN A 168 -17.19 11.21 18.90
CA ASN A 168 -16.25 10.68 17.92
C ASN A 168 -16.90 9.56 17.12
N LEU A 169 -17.18 9.82 15.84
CA LEU A 169 -17.78 8.88 14.88
C LEU A 169 -16.79 8.52 13.77
N VAL A 170 -15.49 8.69 14.00
CA VAL A 170 -14.44 8.38 13.03
C VAL A 170 -14.32 6.87 12.81
N SER A 171 -14.40 6.45 11.55
CA SER A 171 -14.23 5.06 11.11
C SER A 171 -12.78 4.77 10.71
N THR A 172 -12.38 3.50 10.75
CA THR A 172 -11.02 3.09 10.39
C THR A 172 -10.93 2.79 8.89
N LYS A 173 -10.08 3.51 8.15
CA LYS A 173 -9.70 3.24 6.76
C LYS A 173 -8.99 1.89 6.72
N LYS A 174 -9.64 0.85 6.17
CA LYS A 174 -9.04 -0.47 6.00
C LYS A 174 -8.11 -0.41 4.79
N GLU A 175 -6.87 0.05 4.99
CA GLU A 175 -5.82 -0.05 3.98
C GLU A 175 -5.56 -1.52 3.66
N SER A 176 -6.19 -1.98 2.58
CA SER A 176 -6.05 -3.34 2.12
C SER A 176 -4.97 -3.36 1.07
N LYS A 177 -3.74 -3.66 1.48
CA LYS A 177 -2.64 -3.90 0.56
C LYS A 177 -2.97 -5.11 -0.30
N MET A 178 -2.74 -5.00 -1.60
CA MET A 178 -2.83 -6.14 -2.51
C MET A 178 -1.45 -6.76 -2.65
N VAL A 179 -1.39 -8.06 -2.90
CA VAL A 179 -0.16 -8.80 -3.13
C VAL A 179 -0.31 -9.55 -4.45
N GLU A 180 0.55 -9.21 -5.40
CA GLU A 180 0.73 -9.94 -6.65
C GLU A 180 1.77 -11.03 -6.44
N ILE A 181 1.50 -12.25 -6.90
CA ILE A 181 2.39 -13.39 -6.74
C ILE A 181 2.65 -13.97 -8.13
N ASP A 182 3.93 -14.02 -8.47
CA ASP A 182 4.44 -14.66 -9.69
C ASP A 182 5.11 -15.97 -9.31
N CYS A 183 4.49 -17.08 -9.68
CA CYS A 183 5.01 -18.42 -9.44
C CYS A 183 5.59 -18.96 -10.75
N GLN A 184 6.83 -19.46 -10.73
CA GLN A 184 7.45 -20.12 -11.88
C GLN A 184 7.82 -21.54 -11.52
N ILE A 185 7.40 -22.47 -12.37
CA ILE A 185 7.68 -23.88 -12.26
C ILE A 185 8.60 -24.26 -13.41
N LEU A 186 9.78 -24.78 -13.07
CA LEU A 186 10.86 -25.09 -13.98
C LEU A 186 11.22 -26.56 -13.84
N GLU A 187 11.54 -27.22 -14.95
CA GLU A 187 12.20 -28.51 -14.96
C GLU A 187 13.63 -28.27 -15.46
N ILE A 188 14.64 -28.63 -14.66
CA ILE A 188 16.04 -28.34 -14.95
C ILE A 188 16.82 -29.65 -14.88
N ASN A 189 17.76 -29.86 -15.81
CA ASN A 189 18.66 -30.99 -15.71
C ASN A 189 19.51 -30.88 -14.42
N LYS A 190 19.57 -31.96 -13.64
CA LYS A 190 20.19 -31.98 -12.32
C LYS A 190 21.68 -31.64 -12.35
N ASP A 191 22.43 -32.11 -13.34
CA ASP A 191 23.87 -31.82 -13.47
C ASP A 191 24.11 -30.31 -13.61
N GLU A 192 23.20 -29.58 -14.24
CA GLU A 192 23.28 -28.12 -14.37
C GLU A 192 22.82 -27.40 -13.09
N LEU A 193 21.87 -27.98 -12.34
CA LEU A 193 21.42 -27.43 -11.06
C LEU A 193 22.49 -27.55 -9.97
N ASP A 194 23.19 -28.68 -9.91
CA ASP A 194 24.33 -28.87 -9.01
C ASP A 194 25.47 -27.89 -9.34
N ASN A 195 25.72 -27.61 -10.63
CA ASN A 195 26.67 -26.59 -11.08
C ASN A 195 26.23 -25.14 -10.75
N LEU A 196 24.94 -24.88 -10.54
CA LEU A 196 24.44 -23.60 -10.02
C LEU A 196 24.76 -23.40 -8.53
N GLY A 197 25.25 -24.43 -7.84
CA GLY A 197 25.56 -24.42 -6.41
C GLY A 197 24.36 -24.65 -5.50
N ILE A 198 23.22 -25.06 -6.05
CA ILE A 198 22.01 -25.40 -5.29
C ILE A 198 22.10 -26.88 -4.93
N LYS A 199 22.60 -27.18 -3.73
CA LYS A 199 22.75 -28.57 -3.25
C LYS A 199 21.61 -28.97 -2.31
N TRP A 200 20.53 -29.49 -2.87
CA TRP A 200 19.33 -29.88 -2.10
C TRP A 200 19.58 -31.00 -1.07
N GLN A 201 20.54 -31.88 -1.31
CA GLN A 201 20.90 -32.98 -0.39
C GLN A 201 21.48 -32.50 0.95
N GLU A 202 22.03 -31.28 1.00
CA GLU A 202 22.50 -30.68 2.26
C GLU A 202 21.34 -30.14 3.11
N PHE A 203 20.15 -29.92 2.51
CA PHE A 203 18.95 -29.42 3.19
C PHE A 203 18.08 -30.53 3.83
N MET A 204 18.20 -31.78 3.36
CA MET A 204 17.33 -32.91 3.75
C MET A 204 17.94 -33.86 4.80
N GLN A 205 19.08 -33.52 5.42
CA GLN A 205 19.59 -34.28 6.56
C GLN A 205 18.84 -33.91 7.84
N PHE A 206 17.62 -34.43 8.00
CA PHE A 206 17.04 -34.61 9.34
C PHE A 206 17.84 -35.71 10.04
N ARG A 207 18.82 -35.31 10.83
CA ARG A 207 19.50 -36.23 11.75
C ARG A 207 18.56 -36.45 12.93
N GLU A 208 17.98 -37.64 13.03
CA GLU A 208 17.43 -38.11 14.31
C GLU A 208 18.55 -38.00 15.36
N GLU A 209 18.32 -37.24 16.43
CA GLU A 209 19.22 -37.29 17.57
C GLU A 209 19.13 -38.69 18.18
N PRO A 210 20.23 -39.45 18.24
CA PRO A 210 20.25 -40.63 19.09
C PRO A 210 20.25 -40.14 20.53
N TYR A 211 19.21 -40.51 21.28
CA TYR A 211 19.18 -40.41 22.73
C TYR A 211 20.46 -41.02 23.31
N SER A 212 21.35 -40.19 23.84
CA SER A 212 22.56 -40.64 24.52
C SER A 212 22.18 -41.17 25.90
N ALA A 213 22.29 -42.49 26.07
CA ALA A 213 22.27 -43.13 27.38
C ALA A 213 23.44 -42.60 28.24
N PRO A 214 23.30 -42.53 29.58
CA PRO A 214 24.36 -42.04 30.46
C PRO A 214 25.60 -42.93 30.38
N GLU A 215 26.76 -42.29 30.31
CA GLU A 215 28.10 -42.87 30.20
C GLU A 215 28.38 -43.93 31.26
N ASP A 216 28.81 -45.12 30.83
CA ASP A 216 29.83 -45.88 31.55
C ASP A 216 30.47 -46.93 30.62
N THR A 217 31.48 -46.52 29.83
CA THR A 217 32.48 -47.47 29.32
C THR A 217 33.72 -46.74 28.81
N ASP A 218 34.85 -47.14 29.39
CA ASP A 218 36.15 -46.50 29.41
C ASP A 218 37.00 -46.84 28.16
N GLU A 219 36.42 -46.77 26.96
CA GLU A 219 37.15 -47.01 25.71
C GLU A 219 36.94 -45.85 24.71
N GLY A 220 38.03 -45.13 24.45
CA GLY A 220 38.06 -43.93 23.64
C GLY A 220 37.61 -44.16 22.20
N VAL A 221 36.40 -43.70 21.88
CA VAL A 221 36.02 -43.35 20.51
C VAL A 221 36.43 -41.90 20.30
N GLN A 222 37.38 -41.67 19.40
CA GLN A 222 37.78 -40.34 18.97
C GLN A 222 36.66 -39.76 18.09
N THR A 223 35.61 -39.23 18.72
CA THR A 223 34.61 -38.41 18.04
C THR A 223 35.26 -37.07 17.72
N THR A 224 35.60 -36.88 16.45
CA THR A 224 35.99 -35.56 15.96
C THR A 224 34.76 -34.67 16.12
N LEU A 225 34.75 -33.81 17.15
CA LEU A 225 33.85 -32.66 17.22
C LEU A 225 34.19 -31.76 16.03
N GLN A 226 33.60 -32.04 14.88
CA GLN A 226 33.47 -31.02 13.86
C GLN A 226 32.54 -29.98 14.46
N THR A 227 33.15 -28.87 14.83
CA THR A 227 32.52 -27.64 15.26
C THR A 227 31.36 -27.38 14.31
N VAL A 228 30.13 -27.36 14.84
CA VAL A 228 28.97 -26.90 14.09
C VAL A 228 29.34 -25.51 13.59
N ALA A 229 29.59 -25.39 12.29
CA ALA A 229 29.85 -24.11 11.68
C ALA A 229 28.67 -23.22 12.07
N PRO A 230 28.91 -22.06 12.68
CA PRO A 230 27.83 -21.17 13.07
C PRO A 230 26.96 -20.90 11.83
N MET A 231 25.65 -20.84 12.06
CA MET A 231 24.55 -20.80 11.09
C MET A 231 24.54 -19.52 10.20
N HIS A 232 25.72 -19.04 9.80
CA HIS A 232 25.97 -17.96 8.85
C HIS A 232 26.89 -18.40 7.68
N GLY A 233 27.38 -19.65 7.67
CA GLY A 233 28.18 -20.19 6.56
C GLY A 233 27.41 -20.49 5.26
N LEU A 234 26.08 -20.50 5.31
CA LEU A 234 25.17 -20.83 4.20
C LEU A 234 24.37 -19.62 3.66
N TRP A 235 24.73 -18.40 4.07
CA TRP A 235 24.15 -17.14 3.57
C TRP A 235 25.19 -16.24 2.87
N SER A 236 26.38 -16.77 2.54
CA SER A 236 27.42 -15.99 1.85
C SER A 236 27.20 -15.84 0.33
N LEU A 237 26.12 -16.39 -0.22
CA LEU A 237 25.58 -15.93 -1.50
C LEU A 237 24.82 -14.63 -1.26
N SER A 238 25.59 -13.55 -1.23
CA SER A 238 25.13 -12.18 -1.43
C SER A 238 23.93 -12.15 -2.37
N ARG A 239 22.78 -11.66 -1.88
CA ARG A 239 21.66 -11.09 -2.64
C ARG A 239 21.78 -11.32 -4.15
N TRP A 240 21.23 -12.42 -4.65
CA TRP A 240 21.05 -12.53 -6.09
C TRP A 240 19.97 -11.52 -6.44
N SER A 241 20.35 -10.38 -7.04
CA SER A 241 19.38 -9.49 -7.67
C SER A 241 18.53 -10.32 -8.64
N ARG A 242 17.22 -10.04 -8.71
CA ARG A 242 16.26 -10.69 -9.63
C ARG A 242 16.81 -10.86 -11.05
N ASP A 243 17.64 -9.91 -11.50
CA ASP A 243 18.24 -9.85 -12.83
C ASP A 243 19.35 -10.89 -13.06
N ALA A 244 20.23 -11.12 -12.07
CA ALA A 244 21.32 -12.09 -12.17
C ALA A 244 20.79 -13.54 -12.20
N PHE A 245 19.73 -13.79 -11.42
CA PHE A 245 19.01 -15.07 -11.42
C PHE A 245 18.28 -15.29 -12.76
N HIS A 246 17.50 -14.31 -13.21
CA HIS A 246 16.82 -14.37 -14.51
C HIS A 246 17.82 -14.62 -15.65
N TYR A 247 18.97 -13.97 -15.65
CA TYR A 247 19.98 -14.16 -16.69
C TYR A 247 20.49 -15.61 -16.78
N LYS A 248 20.82 -16.23 -15.64
CA LYS A 248 21.31 -17.62 -15.60
C LYS A 248 20.23 -18.65 -15.94
N ILE A 249 19.01 -18.49 -15.41
CA ILE A 249 17.87 -19.35 -15.81
C ILE A 249 17.61 -19.21 -17.31
N ASN A 250 17.58 -17.98 -17.84
CA ASN A 250 17.41 -17.74 -19.27
C ASN A 250 18.52 -18.37 -20.12
N MET A 251 19.76 -18.47 -19.59
CA MET A 251 20.86 -19.15 -20.26
C MET A 251 20.67 -20.68 -20.31
N LEU A 252 20.16 -21.29 -19.24
CA LEU A 252 19.82 -22.72 -19.21
C LEU A 252 18.66 -23.05 -20.14
N LEU A 253 17.62 -22.21 -20.13
CA LEU A 253 16.49 -22.30 -21.07
C LEU A 253 16.98 -22.21 -22.52
N ARG A 254 17.86 -21.24 -22.83
CA ARG A 254 18.45 -21.08 -24.19
C ARG A 254 19.33 -22.24 -24.62
N ARG A 255 19.96 -22.95 -23.68
CA ARG A 255 20.81 -24.12 -23.94
C ARG A 255 20.03 -25.44 -23.98
N ASN A 256 18.70 -25.38 -23.90
CA ASN A 256 17.81 -26.55 -23.84
C ASN A 256 18.13 -27.48 -22.66
N LYS A 257 18.64 -26.91 -21.55
CA LYS A 257 18.99 -27.64 -20.32
C LYS A 257 18.01 -27.39 -19.17
N GLY A 258 16.96 -26.64 -19.45
CA GLY A 258 15.79 -26.50 -18.59
C GLY A 258 14.59 -26.06 -19.40
N LYS A 259 13.39 -26.26 -18.85
CA LYS A 259 12.11 -25.97 -19.48
C LYS A 259 11.18 -25.32 -18.46
N VAL A 260 10.50 -24.24 -18.85
CA VAL A 260 9.40 -23.68 -18.05
C VAL A 260 8.18 -24.57 -18.26
N LEU A 261 7.65 -25.15 -17.17
CA LEU A 261 6.43 -25.94 -17.22
C LEU A 261 5.20 -25.06 -17.10
N SER A 262 5.23 -24.08 -16.21
CA SER A 262 4.12 -23.15 -15.99
C SER A 262 4.55 -21.88 -15.26
N ARG A 263 3.80 -20.80 -15.46
CA ARG A 263 3.99 -19.50 -14.77
C ARG A 263 2.66 -18.86 -14.35
N PRO A 264 1.97 -19.40 -13.34
CA PRO A 264 0.75 -18.80 -12.85
C PRO A 264 1.02 -17.46 -12.15
N LYS A 265 0.13 -16.49 -12.36
CA LYS A 265 0.13 -15.19 -11.67
C LYS A 265 -1.20 -14.97 -10.98
N LEU A 266 -1.16 -14.50 -9.74
CA LEU A 266 -2.34 -14.26 -8.93
C LEU A 266 -2.21 -12.94 -8.16
N LEU A 267 -3.30 -12.18 -8.08
CA LEU A 267 -3.40 -10.97 -7.27
C LEU A 267 -4.47 -11.19 -6.21
N CYS A 268 -4.15 -10.96 -4.94
CA CYS A 268 -5.13 -11.07 -3.86
C CYS A 268 -4.88 -10.07 -2.74
N LEU A 269 -5.87 -9.90 -1.87
CA LEU A 269 -5.77 -9.00 -0.71
C LEU A 269 -4.92 -9.64 0.38
N SER A 270 -4.19 -8.81 1.12
CA SER A 270 -3.48 -9.25 2.31
C SER A 270 -4.46 -9.79 3.37
N GLY A 271 -4.25 -11.03 3.79
CA GLY A 271 -5.04 -11.76 4.77
C GLY A 271 -6.11 -12.68 4.18
N GLU A 272 -6.41 -12.53 2.90
CA GLU A 272 -7.43 -13.30 2.18
C GLU A 272 -6.81 -14.48 1.43
N GLU A 273 -7.53 -15.59 1.38
CA GLU A 273 -7.13 -16.77 0.61
C GLU A 273 -7.52 -16.60 -0.87
N ALA A 274 -6.65 -17.05 -1.77
CA ALA A 274 -6.91 -17.08 -3.19
C ALA A 274 -6.45 -18.42 -3.79
N LYS A 275 -7.26 -18.96 -4.69
CA LYS A 275 -7.00 -20.22 -5.40
C LYS A 275 -7.04 -19.98 -6.92
N LEU A 276 -6.05 -20.50 -7.62
CA LEU A 276 -5.96 -20.50 -9.07
C LEU A 276 -5.77 -21.93 -9.56
N THR A 277 -6.67 -22.38 -10.44
CA THR A 277 -6.56 -23.69 -11.10
C THR A 277 -6.34 -23.46 -12.60
N VAL A 278 -5.28 -24.05 -13.15
CA VAL A 278 -4.94 -24.02 -14.58
C VAL A 278 -4.82 -25.46 -15.07
N GLY A 279 -5.83 -25.96 -15.77
CA GLY A 279 -5.86 -27.33 -16.26
C GLY A 279 -7.27 -27.75 -16.66
N GLY A 280 -7.67 -28.96 -16.31
CA GLY A 280 -9.00 -29.49 -16.64
C GLY A 280 -9.54 -30.42 -15.57
N GLU A 281 -10.67 -31.04 -15.87
CA GLU A 281 -11.32 -32.00 -14.99
C GLU A 281 -11.39 -33.36 -15.67
N VAL A 282 -11.11 -34.44 -14.93
CA VAL A 282 -11.31 -35.81 -15.40
C VAL A 282 -12.50 -36.42 -14.67
N PRO A 283 -13.54 -36.88 -15.39
CA PRO A 283 -14.61 -37.66 -14.78
C PRO A 283 -14.12 -39.08 -14.44
N TYR A 284 -14.47 -39.57 -13.25
CA TYR A 284 -14.28 -40.96 -12.86
C TYR A 284 -15.53 -41.50 -12.16
N VAL A 285 -15.83 -42.77 -12.38
CA VAL A 285 -17.03 -43.42 -11.85
C VAL A 285 -16.77 -43.86 -10.40
N THR A 286 -17.57 -43.39 -9.45
CA THR A 286 -17.40 -43.71 -8.02
C THR A 286 -18.32 -44.81 -7.52
N ALA A 287 -19.46 -45.03 -8.18
CA ALA A 287 -20.37 -46.14 -7.89
C ALA A 287 -21.26 -46.46 -9.10
N SER A 288 -21.48 -47.75 -9.35
CA SER A 288 -22.54 -48.24 -10.25
C SER A 288 -23.51 -49.07 -9.42
N THR A 289 -24.76 -48.64 -9.27
CA THR A 289 -25.80 -49.43 -8.61
C THR A 289 -26.72 -50.02 -9.67
N THR A 290 -26.80 -51.35 -9.74
CA THR A 290 -27.73 -52.04 -10.64
C THR A 290 -28.93 -52.51 -9.84
N ASN A 291 -30.09 -51.90 -10.10
CA ASN A 291 -31.38 -52.30 -9.53
C ASN A 291 -32.27 -52.89 -10.63
N ALA A 292 -33.40 -53.50 -10.26
CA ALA A 292 -34.38 -54.07 -11.20
C ALA A 292 -34.93 -53.06 -12.23
N SER A 293 -34.76 -51.75 -11.99
CA SER A 293 -35.23 -50.65 -12.83
C SER A 293 -34.14 -50.02 -13.72
N GLY A 294 -32.90 -50.54 -13.69
CA GLY A 294 -31.76 -50.03 -14.48
C GLY A 294 -30.48 -49.83 -13.66
N THR A 295 -29.39 -49.48 -14.35
CA THR A 295 -28.08 -49.18 -13.75
C THR A 295 -27.93 -47.67 -13.56
N GLY A 296 -27.80 -47.23 -12.30
CA GLY A 296 -27.41 -45.86 -11.95
C GLY A 296 -25.90 -45.74 -11.87
N VAL A 297 -25.31 -44.79 -12.61
CA VAL A 297 -23.87 -44.52 -12.61
C VAL A 297 -23.62 -43.16 -11.95
N SER A 298 -22.83 -43.14 -10.88
CA SER A 298 -22.40 -41.92 -10.20
C SER A 298 -21.01 -41.53 -10.70
N ILE A 299 -20.91 -40.33 -11.29
CA ILE A 299 -19.68 -39.76 -11.84
C ILE A 299 -19.23 -38.62 -10.92
N GLN A 300 -17.96 -38.61 -10.53
CA GLN A 300 -17.31 -37.47 -9.88
C GLN A 300 -16.21 -36.91 -10.78
N TYR A 301 -15.88 -35.65 -10.59
CA TYR A 301 -14.85 -34.94 -11.35
C TYR A 301 -13.65 -34.66 -10.44
N LYS A 302 -12.45 -34.82 -10.99
CA LYS A 302 -11.20 -34.47 -10.30
C LYS A 302 -10.41 -33.49 -11.16
N ASP A 303 -10.07 -32.34 -10.57
CA ASP A 303 -9.19 -31.35 -11.17
C ASP A 303 -7.80 -31.94 -11.40
N TYR A 304 -7.19 -31.58 -12.52
CA TYR A 304 -5.78 -31.80 -12.78
C TYR A 304 -5.15 -30.58 -13.46
N GLY A 305 -3.83 -30.49 -13.42
CA GLY A 305 -3.05 -29.37 -13.94
C GLY A 305 -2.32 -28.64 -12.81
N VAL A 306 -2.19 -27.33 -12.91
CA VAL A 306 -1.51 -26.50 -11.91
C VAL A 306 -2.53 -25.84 -10.99
N ILE A 307 -2.53 -26.21 -9.72
CA ILE A 307 -3.39 -25.67 -8.68
C ILE A 307 -2.50 -24.89 -7.71
N LEU A 308 -2.79 -23.61 -7.54
CA LEU A 308 -2.07 -22.70 -6.67
C LEU A 308 -3.04 -22.13 -5.64
N THR A 309 -2.85 -22.47 -4.37
CA THR A 309 -3.62 -21.93 -3.25
C THR A 309 -2.69 -21.12 -2.38
N LEU A 310 -3.06 -19.88 -2.05
CA LEU A 310 -2.20 -19.01 -1.27
C LEU A 310 -2.98 -18.06 -0.38
N ARG A 311 -2.31 -17.62 0.70
CA ARG A 311 -2.81 -16.60 1.63
C ARG A 311 -1.64 -15.71 2.06
N PRO A 312 -1.48 -14.52 1.46
CA PRO A 312 -0.40 -13.61 1.81
C PRO A 312 -0.81 -12.72 2.98
N VAL A 313 0.14 -12.39 3.84
CA VAL A 313 -0.04 -11.41 4.91
C VAL A 313 1.13 -10.43 4.84
N VAL A 314 0.82 -9.16 4.56
CA VAL A 314 1.83 -8.09 4.55
C VAL A 314 2.15 -7.69 5.99
N LEU A 315 3.41 -7.86 6.36
CA LEU A 315 3.98 -7.49 7.65
C LEU A 315 4.55 -6.06 7.61
N LYS A 316 5.15 -5.62 8.73
CA LYS A 316 5.95 -4.39 8.77
C LYS A 316 7.19 -4.56 7.87
N ASP A 317 7.78 -3.44 7.42
CA ASP A 317 8.99 -3.41 6.58
C ASP A 317 8.86 -4.07 5.19
N ASN A 318 7.66 -4.11 4.62
CA ASN A 318 7.39 -4.65 3.28
C ASN A 318 7.73 -6.14 3.12
N GLN A 319 7.78 -6.86 4.23
CA GLN A 319 7.84 -8.32 4.27
C GLN A 319 6.45 -8.94 4.07
N ILE A 320 6.42 -10.10 3.43
CA ILE A 320 5.21 -10.81 3.08
C ILE A 320 5.35 -12.23 3.59
N MET A 321 4.54 -12.59 4.58
CA MET A 321 4.37 -13.97 5.00
C MET A 321 3.38 -14.63 4.03
N LEU A 322 3.81 -15.71 3.39
CA LEU A 322 3.02 -16.47 2.42
C LEU A 322 2.75 -17.85 2.99
N ASN A 323 1.49 -18.20 3.20
CA ASN A 323 1.07 -19.59 3.25
C ASN A 323 0.72 -20.02 1.83
N ILE A 324 1.39 -21.04 1.30
CA ILE A 324 1.25 -21.46 -0.09
C ILE A 324 1.20 -22.97 -0.22
N GLY A 325 0.19 -23.45 -0.96
CA GLY A 325 0.09 -24.80 -1.47
C GLY A 325 0.16 -24.78 -3.00
N THR A 326 1.11 -25.50 -3.57
CA THR A 326 1.25 -25.68 -5.01
C THR A 326 1.09 -27.16 -5.35
N GLU A 327 0.13 -27.49 -6.21
CA GLU A 327 -0.08 -28.83 -6.74
C GLU A 327 0.03 -28.80 -8.26
N ILE A 328 0.72 -29.79 -8.82
CA ILE A 328 0.89 -30.01 -10.25
C ILE A 328 0.51 -31.46 -10.52
N SER A 329 -0.45 -31.67 -11.41
CA SER A 329 -0.93 -33.00 -11.76
C SER A 329 -1.07 -33.19 -13.26
N GLU A 330 -0.66 -34.37 -13.72
CA GLU A 330 -0.74 -34.80 -15.11
C GLU A 330 -1.49 -36.12 -15.20
N ILE A 331 -2.27 -36.29 -16.28
CA ILE A 331 -2.98 -37.53 -16.55
C ILE A 331 -2.00 -38.57 -17.06
N ASP A 332 -1.96 -39.72 -16.42
CA ASP A 332 -1.13 -40.86 -16.80
C ASP A 332 -2.00 -41.99 -17.36
N TRP A 333 -2.00 -42.10 -18.67
CA TRP A 333 -2.67 -43.19 -19.39
C TRP A 333 -1.87 -44.50 -19.35
N VAL A 334 -0.55 -44.45 -19.17
CA VAL A 334 0.31 -45.65 -19.18
C VAL A 334 -0.02 -46.54 -17.99
N ASN A 335 -0.18 -45.94 -16.82
CA ASN A 335 -0.57 -46.64 -15.59
C ASN A 335 -2.10 -46.67 -15.36
N ALA A 336 -2.90 -46.48 -16.41
CA ALA A 336 -4.37 -46.53 -16.32
C ALA A 336 -4.87 -47.94 -16.00
N ILE A 337 -5.95 -48.01 -15.22
CA ILE A 337 -6.67 -49.26 -14.93
C ILE A 337 -7.96 -49.35 -15.75
N THR A 338 -8.37 -50.56 -16.13
CA THR A 338 -9.62 -50.78 -16.86
C THR A 338 -10.65 -51.43 -15.94
N ILE A 339 -11.80 -50.79 -15.75
CA ILE A 339 -12.92 -51.31 -14.95
C ILE A 339 -14.15 -51.35 -15.86
N GLN A 340 -14.75 -52.53 -16.06
CA GLN A 340 -15.96 -52.70 -16.90
C GLN A 340 -15.86 -52.02 -18.27
N GLU A 341 -14.76 -52.25 -18.99
CA GLU A 341 -14.45 -51.64 -20.31
C GLU A 341 -14.20 -50.11 -20.30
N ILE A 342 -14.26 -49.45 -19.13
CA ILE A 342 -13.90 -48.04 -18.96
C ILE A 342 -12.44 -47.95 -18.50
N ARG A 343 -11.62 -47.22 -19.26
CA ARG A 343 -10.23 -46.93 -18.90
C ARG A 343 -10.17 -45.71 -17.99
N VAL A 344 -9.72 -45.90 -16.75
CA VAL A 344 -9.55 -44.85 -15.74
C VAL A 344 -8.07 -44.50 -15.65
N PRO A 345 -7.66 -43.26 -15.98
CA PRO A 345 -6.26 -42.88 -15.92
C PRO A 345 -5.73 -42.78 -14.48
N ALA A 346 -4.44 -43.01 -14.32
CA ALA A 346 -3.72 -42.62 -13.11
C ALA A 346 -3.37 -41.12 -13.17
N PHE A 347 -2.85 -40.57 -12.07
CA PHE A 347 -2.35 -39.20 -12.02
C PHE A 347 -0.93 -39.20 -11.47
N ILE A 348 -0.05 -38.47 -12.16
CA ILE A 348 1.26 -38.09 -11.61
C ILE A 348 1.04 -36.76 -10.89
N LYS A 349 1.19 -36.74 -9.56
CA LYS A 349 0.99 -35.55 -8.73
C LYS A 349 2.32 -35.12 -8.09
N ARG A 350 2.59 -33.82 -8.11
CA ARG A 350 3.72 -33.15 -7.45
C ARG A 350 3.13 -32.02 -6.61
N GLU A 351 3.45 -31.96 -5.32
CA GLU A 351 2.80 -31.04 -4.38
C GLU A 351 3.82 -30.48 -3.40
N ALA A 352 3.64 -29.22 -3.01
CA ALA A 352 4.42 -28.55 -1.98
C ALA A 352 3.54 -27.59 -1.18
N ASP A 353 3.52 -27.76 0.14
CA ASP A 353 2.81 -26.89 1.09
C ASP A 353 3.80 -26.28 2.06
N THR A 354 3.91 -24.95 2.07
CA THR A 354 4.94 -24.25 2.83
C THR A 354 4.44 -22.93 3.39
N VAL A 355 5.13 -22.45 4.43
CA VAL A 355 4.99 -21.08 4.92
C VAL A 355 6.35 -20.39 4.83
N VAL A 356 6.44 -19.29 4.08
CA VAL A 356 7.68 -18.55 3.85
C VAL A 356 7.50 -17.08 4.15
N ASN A 357 8.57 -16.41 4.60
CA ASN A 357 8.60 -14.96 4.75
C ASN A 357 9.59 -14.36 3.74
N VAL A 358 9.11 -13.47 2.87
CA VAL A 358 9.87 -12.94 1.72
C VAL A 358 9.65 -11.44 1.61
N SER A 359 10.69 -10.68 1.27
CA SER A 359 10.53 -9.25 0.99
C SER A 359 9.77 -9.04 -0.32
N SER A 360 8.98 -7.97 -0.41
CA SER A 360 8.34 -7.57 -1.66
C SER A 360 9.36 -7.41 -2.81
N GLY A 361 9.17 -8.16 -3.88
CA GLY A 361 10.02 -8.16 -5.08
C GLY A 361 11.16 -9.19 -5.09
N ASP A 362 11.46 -9.81 -3.95
CA ASP A 362 12.47 -10.87 -3.86
C ASP A 362 11.89 -12.22 -4.30
N THR A 363 12.74 -13.08 -4.87
CA THR A 363 12.36 -14.43 -5.31
C THR A 363 12.83 -15.46 -4.30
N VAL A 364 11.94 -16.36 -3.88
CA VAL A 364 12.25 -17.50 -3.01
C VAL A 364 12.10 -18.82 -3.75
N PHE A 365 12.91 -19.81 -3.37
CA PHE A 365 12.77 -21.19 -3.81
C PHE A 365 11.98 -21.98 -2.77
N LEU A 366 10.92 -22.65 -3.20
CA LEU A 366 10.08 -23.45 -2.29
C LEU A 366 10.58 -24.88 -2.12
N GLY A 367 11.22 -25.45 -3.15
CA GLY A 367 11.71 -26.83 -3.12
C GLY A 367 12.13 -27.37 -4.48
N GLY A 368 12.88 -28.49 -4.42
CA GLY A 368 13.32 -29.31 -5.54
C GLY A 368 12.91 -30.77 -5.34
N LEU A 369 12.34 -31.43 -6.36
CA LEU A 369 12.09 -32.88 -6.35
C LEU A 369 13.03 -33.55 -7.36
N ILE A 370 13.93 -34.40 -6.87
CA ILE A 370 14.88 -35.14 -7.71
C ILE A 370 14.21 -36.42 -8.23
N GLN A 371 14.06 -36.52 -9.55
CA GLN A 371 13.69 -37.76 -10.22
C GLN A 371 14.92 -38.35 -10.92
N ASN A 372 15.31 -39.57 -10.53
CA ASN A 372 16.41 -40.30 -11.18
C ASN A 372 15.82 -41.41 -12.05
N GLU A 373 16.03 -41.34 -13.36
CA GLU A 373 15.77 -42.45 -14.28
C GLU A 373 17.10 -42.94 -14.87
N GLU A 374 17.55 -44.12 -14.42
CA GLU A 374 18.77 -44.76 -14.92
C GLU A 374 18.39 -45.91 -15.86
N SER A 375 18.66 -45.75 -17.15
CA SER A 375 18.51 -46.80 -18.15
C SER A 375 19.88 -47.24 -18.67
N LYS A 376 20.14 -48.54 -18.61
CA LYS A 376 21.40 -49.14 -19.03
C LYS A 376 21.15 -50.22 -20.08
N ASN A 377 21.37 -49.87 -21.34
CA ASN A 377 21.32 -50.83 -22.43
C ASN A 377 22.72 -51.39 -22.73
N VAL A 378 22.81 -52.72 -22.75
CA VAL A 378 24.06 -53.42 -23.07
C VAL A 378 23.81 -54.37 -24.22
N ASP A 379 24.10 -53.90 -25.43
CA ASP A 379 24.11 -54.75 -26.61
C ASP A 379 25.43 -55.53 -26.64
N LYS A 380 25.34 -56.86 -26.66
CA LYS A 380 26.52 -57.73 -26.72
C LYS A 380 26.34 -58.85 -27.72
N LEU A 381 27.40 -59.19 -28.46
CA LEU A 381 27.39 -60.43 -29.23
C LEU A 381 27.35 -61.64 -28.28
N PRO A 382 26.49 -62.65 -28.54
CA PRO A 382 26.47 -63.88 -27.75
C PRO A 382 27.85 -64.58 -27.80
N ALA A 383 28.25 -65.20 -26.69
CA ALA A 383 29.57 -65.78 -26.41
C ALA A 383 30.74 -64.77 -26.29
N LEU A 384 31.00 -63.94 -27.31
CA LEU A 384 32.18 -63.05 -27.37
C LEU A 384 32.10 -61.88 -26.37
N GLY A 385 30.89 -61.36 -26.11
CA GLY A 385 30.68 -60.24 -25.18
C GLY A 385 30.82 -60.59 -23.69
N SER A 386 30.96 -61.88 -23.35
CA SER A 386 31.08 -62.36 -21.96
C SER A 386 32.51 -62.76 -21.55
N ILE A 387 33.49 -62.66 -22.46
CA ILE A 387 34.88 -63.04 -22.17
C ILE A 387 35.52 -62.02 -21.21
N PRO A 388 36.14 -62.43 -20.09
CA PRO A 388 36.92 -61.55 -19.23
C PRO A 388 38.03 -60.85 -20.03
N LEU A 389 38.32 -59.57 -19.74
CA LEU A 389 39.26 -58.72 -20.49
C LEU A 389 38.83 -58.35 -21.94
N LEU A 390 38.47 -59.32 -22.78
CA LEU A 390 38.24 -59.12 -24.23
C LEU A 390 36.80 -58.75 -24.59
N GLY A 391 35.81 -59.07 -23.75
CA GLY A 391 34.40 -58.82 -24.03
C GLY A 391 34.02 -57.34 -24.13
N ALA A 392 34.90 -56.42 -23.73
CA ALA A 392 34.69 -54.98 -23.86
C ALA A 392 34.70 -54.48 -25.31
N LEU A 393 35.38 -55.16 -26.23
CA LEU A 393 35.44 -54.82 -27.65
C LEU A 393 34.21 -55.32 -28.44
N PHE A 394 33.43 -56.23 -27.84
CA PHE A 394 32.28 -56.91 -28.46
C PHE A 394 30.96 -56.62 -27.75
N ARG A 395 30.94 -55.57 -26.92
CA ARG A 395 29.74 -55.02 -26.26
C ARG A 395 29.68 -53.52 -26.50
N SER A 396 28.52 -53.04 -26.94
CA SER A 396 28.17 -51.62 -26.86
C SER A 396 27.46 -51.38 -25.54
N LYS A 397 27.77 -50.28 -24.86
CA LYS A 397 27.05 -49.84 -23.67
C LYS A 397 26.48 -48.47 -23.97
N GLU A 398 25.17 -48.37 -24.00
CA GLU A 398 24.48 -47.09 -24.03
C GLU A 398 23.98 -46.82 -22.61
N PHE A 399 24.52 -45.75 -22.01
CA PHE A 399 24.09 -45.25 -20.72
C PHE A 399 23.20 -44.04 -20.98
N GLN A 400 21.91 -44.15 -20.71
CA GLN A 400 20.99 -43.03 -20.75
C GLN A 400 20.65 -42.68 -19.30
N ASN A 401 21.20 -41.55 -18.84
CA ASN A 401 20.95 -40.99 -17.51
C ASN A 401 20.36 -39.60 -17.70
N GLU A 402 19.04 -39.51 -17.65
CA GLU A 402 18.32 -38.24 -17.71
C GLU A 402 17.80 -37.95 -16.30
N GLN A 403 18.48 -37.03 -15.61
CA GLN A 403 18.08 -36.57 -14.29
C GLN A 403 17.50 -35.17 -14.43
N THR A 404 16.22 -35.01 -14.18
CA THR A 404 15.55 -33.71 -14.16
C THR A 404 15.02 -33.42 -12.76
N GLU A 405 15.07 -32.14 -12.42
CA GLU A 405 14.65 -31.62 -11.12
C GLU A 405 13.61 -30.53 -11.34
N LEU A 406 12.48 -30.70 -10.66
CA LEU A 406 11.42 -29.70 -10.65
C LEU A 406 11.77 -28.60 -9.64
N VAL A 407 11.86 -27.35 -10.08
CA VAL A 407 12.14 -26.19 -9.25
C VAL A 407 10.93 -25.27 -9.25
N ILE A 408 10.42 -24.95 -8.05
CA ILE A 408 9.33 -23.99 -7.86
C ILE A 408 9.87 -22.71 -7.23
N THR A 409 9.65 -21.58 -7.91
CA THR A 409 10.06 -20.25 -7.44
C THR A 409 8.85 -19.33 -7.29
N LEU A 410 8.90 -18.45 -6.30
CA LEU A 410 7.86 -17.45 -6.05
C LEU A 410 8.46 -16.06 -5.92
N THR A 411 7.77 -15.07 -6.49
CA THR A 411 8.11 -13.66 -6.32
C THR A 411 6.85 -12.88 -5.94
N PRO A 412 6.63 -12.59 -4.65
CA PRO A 412 5.53 -11.75 -4.21
C PRO A 412 5.87 -10.27 -4.33
N VAL A 413 4.90 -9.43 -4.72
CA VAL A 413 5.04 -7.97 -4.85
C VAL A 413 3.83 -7.29 -4.23
N VAL A 414 4.06 -6.44 -3.24
CA VAL A 414 3.00 -5.56 -2.70
C VAL A 414 2.58 -4.56 -3.78
N ARG A 415 1.28 -4.52 -4.06
CA ARG A 415 0.64 -3.53 -4.91
C ARG A 415 -0.20 -2.60 -4.03
N GLU A 416 0.07 -1.31 -4.15
CA GLU A 416 -0.77 -0.28 -3.53
C GLU A 416 -2.02 -0.08 -4.39
N SER A 417 -3.18 -0.08 -3.75
CA SER A 417 -4.40 0.41 -4.38
C SER A 417 -4.30 1.93 -4.47
N LYS A 418 -3.70 2.45 -5.54
CA LYS A 418 -3.78 3.88 -5.84
C LYS A 418 -5.22 4.21 -6.20
N ARG A 419 -6.00 4.69 -5.22
CA ARG A 419 -6.99 5.71 -5.53
C ARG A 419 -6.18 6.97 -5.82
N GLU A 420 -6.32 7.53 -7.01
CA GLU A 420 -5.85 8.88 -7.28
C GLU A 420 -6.61 9.83 -6.34
N GLU A 421 -6.04 10.11 -5.17
CA GLU A 421 -6.40 11.31 -4.43
C GLU A 421 -6.01 12.48 -5.32
N VAL A 422 -7.01 13.22 -5.78
CA VAL A 422 -6.85 14.49 -6.47
C VAL A 422 -6.26 15.46 -5.45
N VAL A 423 -4.93 15.46 -5.32
CA VAL A 423 -4.22 16.36 -4.43
C VAL A 423 -4.35 17.77 -4.99
N SER A 424 -5.25 18.58 -4.42
CA SER A 424 -5.27 20.02 -4.63
C SER A 424 -4.10 20.64 -3.86
N VAL A 425 -2.89 20.51 -4.39
CA VAL A 425 -1.75 21.29 -3.92
C VAL A 425 -2.01 22.73 -4.35
N VAL A 426 -2.28 23.62 -3.40
CA VAL A 426 -2.05 25.06 -3.59
C VAL A 426 -0.55 25.28 -3.29
N PRO A 427 0.31 25.53 -4.29
CA PRO A 427 1.71 25.84 -4.01
C PRO A 427 1.81 27.31 -3.65
N SER A 428 2.30 27.58 -2.44
CA SER A 428 2.89 28.88 -2.11
C SER A 428 4.21 29.02 -2.89
N ALA A 429 4.49 30.24 -3.34
CA ALA A 429 5.52 30.55 -4.31
C ALA A 429 6.96 30.46 -3.77
N GLU A 430 7.90 30.35 -4.73
CA GLU A 430 9.38 30.48 -4.64
C GLU A 430 10.13 29.17 -4.29
N GLN A 431 11.14 28.70 -5.03
CA GLN A 431 12.13 29.34 -5.90
C GLN A 431 12.48 28.46 -7.12
N ALA A 432 12.89 29.13 -8.19
CA ALA A 432 13.25 28.59 -9.49
C ALA A 432 14.56 27.80 -9.51
N GLY A 433 14.63 26.80 -10.39
CA GLY A 433 15.89 26.14 -10.77
C GLY A 433 15.68 24.92 -11.66
N GLU A 434 15.40 25.16 -12.94
CA GLU A 434 15.56 24.26 -14.11
C GLU A 434 15.16 22.77 -13.95
N THR A 435 13.97 22.40 -14.45
CA THR A 435 13.55 20.99 -14.50
C THR A 435 13.17 20.56 -15.93
N TYR A 436 13.64 19.35 -16.27
CA TYR A 436 13.58 18.69 -17.56
C TYR A 436 12.18 18.11 -17.85
N VAL A 437 11.58 18.51 -18.98
CA VAL A 437 10.27 18.02 -19.47
C VAL A 437 10.26 16.49 -19.62
N LYS A 438 9.70 15.77 -18.64
CA LYS A 438 9.48 14.32 -18.74
C LYS A 438 8.04 14.02 -19.12
N LYS A 439 7.87 13.71 -20.40
CA LYS A 439 6.64 13.21 -21.01
C LYS A 439 6.24 11.83 -20.42
N ILE A 440 5.12 11.74 -19.69
CA ILE A 440 4.56 10.47 -19.15
C ILE A 440 3.28 10.09 -19.91
N ALA A 441 3.24 8.91 -20.52
CA ALA A 441 2.05 8.34 -21.16
C ALA A 441 1.22 7.53 -20.14
N VAL A 442 -0.11 7.64 -20.19
CA VAL A 442 -1.06 6.92 -19.33
C VAL A 442 -1.97 6.07 -20.23
N TYR A 443 -2.03 4.75 -20.02
CA TYR A 443 -2.78 3.82 -20.89
C TYR A 443 -4.15 3.46 -20.27
N PRO A 444 -5.26 3.40 -21.04
CA PRO A 444 -6.58 3.02 -20.54
C PRO A 444 -6.80 1.50 -20.39
N ASP A 445 -7.72 1.09 -19.50
CA ASP A 445 -7.94 -0.30 -19.04
C ASP A 445 -8.77 -1.23 -19.97
N TYR A 446 -9.40 -0.73 -21.03
CA TYR A 446 -10.22 -1.55 -21.95
C TYR A 446 -9.42 -1.99 -23.18
N LEU A 447 -8.62 -3.05 -23.02
CA LEU A 447 -7.84 -3.70 -24.08
C LEU A 447 -8.05 -5.23 -24.06
N GLN A 448 -9.29 -5.66 -23.91
CA GLN A 448 -9.66 -7.07 -23.97
C GLN A 448 -10.45 -7.32 -25.25
N GLU A 449 -9.77 -7.85 -26.27
CA GLU A 449 -10.26 -8.90 -27.19
C GLU A 449 -9.41 -9.01 -28.47
N ASP A 450 -8.59 -8.01 -28.84
CA ASP A 450 -7.78 -8.06 -30.07
C ASP A 450 -6.38 -7.41 -29.93
N GLU A 451 -5.31 -8.20 -29.98
CA GLU A 451 -3.91 -7.76 -29.81
C GLU A 451 -3.48 -6.74 -30.88
N LEU A 452 -3.99 -6.87 -32.12
CA LEU A 452 -3.66 -5.97 -33.24
C LEU A 452 -4.28 -4.58 -33.09
N LEU A 453 -5.50 -4.51 -32.55
CA LEU A 453 -6.20 -3.24 -32.32
C LEU A 453 -5.56 -2.45 -31.17
N ASN A 454 -5.04 -3.17 -30.18
CA ASN A 454 -4.34 -2.58 -29.04
C ASN A 454 -3.07 -1.83 -29.47
N ASP A 455 -2.25 -2.42 -30.34
CA ASP A 455 -1.05 -1.78 -30.88
C ASP A 455 -1.39 -0.54 -31.73
N TYR A 456 -2.48 -0.60 -32.50
CA TYR A 456 -2.99 0.53 -33.26
C TYR A 456 -3.43 1.69 -32.35
N ILE A 457 -4.20 1.42 -31.29
CA ILE A 457 -4.62 2.44 -30.30
C ILE A 457 -3.40 3.09 -29.63
N LEU A 458 -2.38 2.28 -29.28
CA LEU A 458 -1.13 2.77 -28.69
C LEU A 458 -0.38 3.71 -29.63
N GLN A 459 -0.36 3.41 -30.93
CA GLN A 459 0.26 4.24 -31.95
C GLN A 459 -0.45 5.60 -32.07
N LEU A 460 -1.78 5.61 -32.13
CA LEU A 460 -2.58 6.85 -32.18
C LEU A 460 -2.31 7.74 -30.95
N GLN A 461 -2.29 7.14 -29.76
CA GLN A 461 -2.02 7.86 -28.54
C GLN A 461 -0.61 8.49 -28.55
N LYS A 462 0.41 7.74 -29.00
CA LYS A 462 1.77 8.28 -29.15
C LYS A 462 1.84 9.44 -30.14
N MET A 463 1.11 9.37 -31.26
CA MET A 463 1.09 10.46 -32.25
C MET A 463 0.49 11.75 -31.67
N ILE A 464 -0.65 11.63 -30.98
CA ILE A 464 -1.33 12.78 -30.35
C ILE A 464 -0.44 13.36 -29.25
N PHE A 465 0.11 12.51 -28.39
CA PHE A 465 0.98 12.91 -27.29
C PHE A 465 2.29 13.56 -27.73
N ASN A 466 2.91 13.08 -28.81
CA ASN A 466 4.13 13.67 -29.32
C ASN A 466 3.91 15.05 -29.96
N SER A 467 2.70 15.30 -30.46
CA SER A 467 2.31 16.54 -31.13
C SER A 467 1.64 17.56 -30.19
N LEU A 468 1.46 17.20 -28.92
CA LEU A 468 0.83 18.05 -27.91
C LEU A 468 1.81 19.07 -27.35
N ASP A 469 1.45 20.35 -27.47
CA ASP A 469 2.15 21.47 -26.85
C ASP A 469 1.50 21.87 -25.53
N TYR A 470 2.27 22.38 -24.58
CA TYR A 470 1.72 22.97 -23.36
C TYR A 470 1.13 24.37 -23.66
N PRO A 471 -0.17 24.62 -23.41
CA PRO A 471 -0.76 25.94 -23.65
C PRO A 471 -0.04 27.02 -22.85
N ARG A 472 0.29 28.16 -23.49
CA ARG A 472 1.05 29.24 -22.83
C ARG A 472 0.39 29.75 -21.56
N ILE A 473 -0.93 29.98 -21.61
CA ILE A 473 -1.72 30.45 -20.45
C ILE A 473 -1.68 29.43 -19.32
N ALA A 474 -1.76 28.14 -19.64
CA ALA A 474 -1.66 27.09 -18.64
C ALA A 474 -0.25 27.00 -18.06
N ARG A 475 0.78 27.20 -18.89
CA ARG A 475 2.19 27.26 -18.50
C ARG A 475 2.47 28.40 -17.53
N ASP A 476 2.00 29.59 -17.85
CA ASP A 476 2.23 30.79 -17.04
C ASP A 476 1.48 30.71 -15.71
N ALA A 477 0.37 29.98 -15.66
CA ALA A 477 -0.48 29.82 -14.48
C ALA A 477 -0.21 28.55 -13.65
N GLY A 478 0.80 27.74 -14.01
CA GLY A 478 1.13 26.53 -13.26
C GLY A 478 0.05 25.43 -13.32
N TRP A 479 -0.90 25.52 -14.26
CA TRP A 479 -2.03 24.57 -14.32
C TRP A 479 -1.54 23.20 -14.74
N GLN A 480 -2.10 22.14 -14.17
CA GLN A 480 -1.92 20.74 -14.55
C GLN A 480 -3.29 20.07 -14.58
N GLY A 481 -3.47 19.02 -15.38
CA GLY A 481 -4.76 18.34 -15.45
C GLY A 481 -4.80 17.20 -16.45
N ALA A 482 -5.80 16.34 -16.33
CA ALA A 482 -6.01 15.21 -17.23
C ALA A 482 -7.28 15.42 -18.07
N VAL A 483 -7.17 15.25 -19.39
CA VAL A 483 -8.30 15.28 -20.33
C VAL A 483 -8.51 13.87 -20.85
N LYS A 484 -9.73 13.36 -20.81
CA LYS A 484 -10.09 12.14 -21.55
C LYS A 484 -10.90 12.54 -22.77
N ILE A 485 -10.36 12.30 -23.96
CA ILE A 485 -11.09 12.53 -25.22
C ILE A 485 -11.70 11.24 -25.73
N ARG A 486 -12.84 11.34 -26.40
CA ARG A 486 -13.48 10.26 -27.16
C ARG A 486 -13.37 10.59 -28.64
N MET A 487 -12.85 9.66 -29.42
CA MET A 487 -12.64 9.80 -30.86
C MET A 487 -13.38 8.68 -31.60
N HIS A 488 -13.98 9.02 -32.74
CA HIS A 488 -14.58 8.07 -33.68
C HIS A 488 -13.79 8.12 -34.97
N ILE A 489 -13.16 7.00 -35.34
CA ILE A 489 -12.27 6.91 -36.51
C ILE A 489 -12.79 5.79 -37.43
N ASN A 490 -12.79 6.00 -38.74
CA ASN A 490 -13.15 4.94 -39.70
C ASN A 490 -11.93 4.07 -40.08
N ARG A 491 -12.16 2.97 -40.80
CA ARG A 491 -11.12 2.04 -41.27
C ARG A 491 -9.98 2.71 -42.08
N TYR A 492 -10.25 3.85 -42.71
CA TYR A 492 -9.25 4.61 -43.48
C TYR A 492 -8.45 5.60 -42.62
N GLY A 493 -8.70 5.66 -41.31
CA GLY A 493 -8.05 6.57 -40.37
C GLY A 493 -8.66 7.98 -40.33
N GLU A 494 -9.77 8.23 -40.99
CA GLU A 494 -10.42 9.54 -40.96
C GLU A 494 -11.16 9.74 -39.63
N LEU A 495 -10.97 10.91 -39.02
CA LEU A 495 -11.63 11.29 -37.78
C LEU A 495 -13.06 11.75 -38.10
N ILE A 496 -14.04 10.93 -37.73
CA ILE A 496 -15.47 11.21 -37.94
C ILE A 496 -15.98 12.16 -36.85
N ASP A 497 -15.69 11.86 -35.59
CA ASP A 497 -16.12 12.68 -34.44
C ASP A 497 -15.05 12.72 -33.33
N ILE A 498 -15.04 13.79 -32.56
CA ILE A 498 -14.18 13.95 -31.39
C ILE A 498 -14.83 14.86 -30.33
N GLY A 499 -14.83 14.38 -29.09
CA GLY A 499 -15.34 15.11 -27.94
C GLY A 499 -14.49 14.93 -26.70
N VAL A 500 -14.73 15.76 -25.69
CA VAL A 500 -14.17 15.59 -24.34
C VAL A 500 -15.15 14.72 -23.55
N LYS A 501 -14.70 13.55 -23.11
CA LYS A 501 -15.46 12.65 -22.24
C LYS A 501 -15.33 13.06 -20.77
N GLU A 502 -14.11 13.40 -20.34
CA GLU A 502 -13.82 13.94 -19.01
C GLU A 502 -12.94 15.17 -19.16
N SER A 503 -13.42 16.30 -18.65
CA SER A 503 -12.71 17.58 -18.70
C SER A 503 -11.60 17.63 -17.66
N SER A 504 -10.51 18.31 -18.01
CA SER A 504 -9.42 18.61 -17.06
C SER A 504 -9.76 19.66 -16.01
N GLY A 505 -10.95 20.27 -16.09
CA GLY A 505 -11.29 21.48 -15.33
C GLY A 505 -10.74 22.76 -15.97
N TYR A 506 -9.90 22.66 -17.01
CA TYR A 506 -9.33 23.81 -17.74
C TYR A 506 -9.67 23.75 -19.23
N VAL A 507 -10.51 24.70 -19.66
CA VAL A 507 -10.93 24.85 -21.07
C VAL A 507 -9.74 24.94 -22.04
N SER A 508 -8.60 25.45 -21.59
CA SER A 508 -7.39 25.57 -22.41
C SER A 508 -6.79 24.21 -22.78
N PHE A 509 -6.76 23.25 -21.86
CA PHE A 509 -6.27 21.90 -22.12
C PHE A 509 -7.24 21.12 -23.00
N ASP A 510 -8.53 21.17 -22.67
CA ASP A 510 -9.60 20.49 -23.41
C ASP A 510 -9.60 20.92 -24.89
N LYS A 511 -9.54 22.23 -25.16
CA LYS A 511 -9.47 22.77 -26.54
C LYS A 511 -8.17 22.41 -27.25
N ASN A 512 -7.04 22.41 -26.54
CA ASN A 512 -5.75 22.12 -27.12
C ASN A 512 -5.65 20.66 -27.58
N VAL A 513 -6.12 19.72 -26.76
CA VAL A 513 -6.17 18.31 -27.13
C VAL A 513 -7.05 18.10 -28.36
N ILE A 514 -8.27 18.65 -28.36
CA ILE A 514 -9.18 18.51 -29.51
C ILE A 514 -8.54 19.09 -30.77
N LYS A 515 -7.94 20.28 -30.68
CA LYS A 515 -7.29 20.93 -31.83
C LYS A 515 -6.14 20.07 -32.38
N THR A 516 -5.31 19.54 -31.50
CA THR A 516 -4.15 18.71 -31.88
C THR A 516 -4.62 17.40 -32.54
N ALA A 517 -5.58 16.70 -31.92
CA ALA A 517 -6.13 15.47 -32.47
C ALA A 517 -6.86 15.68 -33.81
N LYS A 518 -7.55 16.82 -34.01
CA LYS A 518 -8.13 17.17 -35.32
C LYS A 518 -7.05 17.44 -36.38
N SER A 519 -5.95 18.09 -35.99
CA SER A 519 -4.86 18.42 -36.93
C SER A 519 -4.05 17.22 -37.40
N LEU A 520 -4.15 16.08 -36.70
CA LEU A 520 -3.47 14.83 -37.05
C LEU A 520 -4.31 13.92 -37.95
N SER A 521 -5.57 14.25 -38.22
CA SER A 521 -6.40 13.47 -39.14
C SER A 521 -6.02 13.75 -40.60
N PRO A 522 -5.93 12.72 -41.48
CA PRO A 522 -6.22 11.31 -41.22
C PRO A 522 -5.09 10.57 -40.47
N TYR A 523 -5.50 9.68 -39.59
CA TYR A 523 -4.65 8.73 -38.87
C TYR A 523 -4.24 7.54 -39.77
N PRO A 524 -3.29 6.68 -39.35
CA PRO A 524 -3.00 5.44 -40.07
C PRO A 524 -4.28 4.60 -40.27
N PRO A 525 -4.44 3.88 -41.39
CA PRO A 525 -5.57 2.98 -41.59
C PRO A 525 -5.51 1.80 -40.61
N PHE A 526 -6.65 1.14 -40.38
CA PHE A 526 -6.72 -0.03 -39.51
C PHE A 526 -5.90 -1.20 -40.10
N PRO A 527 -5.37 -2.10 -39.25
CA PRO A 527 -4.72 -3.31 -39.71
C PRO A 527 -5.62 -4.12 -40.65
N PHE A 528 -5.03 -4.71 -41.71
CA PHE A 528 -5.79 -5.41 -42.75
C PHE A 528 -6.57 -6.63 -42.25
N ASP A 529 -6.15 -7.21 -41.13
CA ASP A 529 -6.74 -8.42 -40.55
C ASP A 529 -7.91 -8.14 -39.58
N THR A 530 -8.33 -6.87 -39.44
CA THR A 530 -9.42 -6.47 -38.54
C THR A 530 -10.75 -6.29 -39.29
N GLU A 531 -11.81 -6.98 -38.85
CA GLU A 531 -13.16 -6.89 -39.45
C GLU A 531 -13.92 -5.57 -39.10
N VAL A 532 -13.35 -4.71 -38.25
CA VAL A 532 -13.96 -3.47 -37.75
C VAL A 532 -13.98 -2.37 -38.82
N GLU A 533 -15.14 -1.74 -39.04
CA GLU A 533 -15.32 -0.66 -40.05
C GLU A 533 -15.09 0.73 -39.46
N ASP A 534 -15.43 0.93 -38.19
CA ASP A 534 -15.19 2.15 -37.42
C ASP A 534 -14.93 1.84 -35.94
N LEU A 535 -14.24 2.74 -35.25
CA LEU A 535 -13.77 2.52 -33.88
C LEU A 535 -14.00 3.76 -33.02
N TRP A 536 -14.62 3.54 -31.86
CA TRP A 536 -14.70 4.52 -30.78
C TRP A 536 -13.56 4.28 -29.78
N ILE A 537 -12.70 5.26 -29.59
CA ILE A 537 -11.53 5.18 -28.71
C ILE A 537 -11.59 6.30 -27.68
N ASP A 538 -11.39 5.93 -26.41
CA ASP A 538 -11.25 6.88 -25.33
C ASP A 538 -9.76 7.01 -24.95
N ILE A 539 -9.17 8.20 -25.15
CA ILE A 539 -7.73 8.45 -24.96
C ILE A 539 -7.54 9.40 -23.77
N PRO A 540 -6.90 8.94 -22.67
CA PRO A 540 -6.50 9.81 -21.57
C PRO A 540 -5.19 10.55 -21.90
N ILE A 541 -5.16 11.86 -21.65
CA ILE A 541 -4.01 12.74 -21.86
C ILE A 541 -3.78 13.56 -20.60
N VAL A 542 -2.56 13.54 -20.08
CA VAL A 542 -2.19 14.24 -18.85
C VAL A 542 -1.22 15.39 -19.15
N TYR A 543 -1.60 16.60 -18.76
CA TYR A 543 -0.74 17.78 -18.72
C TYR A 543 -0.14 17.92 -17.32
N LYS A 544 1.18 17.80 -17.22
CA LYS A 544 1.95 18.05 -16.00
C LYS A 544 3.07 19.04 -16.31
N MET A 545 3.33 19.95 -15.38
CA MET A 545 4.59 20.69 -15.31
C MET A 545 5.51 19.99 -14.33
N ASP A 546 6.81 20.12 -14.56
CA ASP A 546 7.82 19.61 -13.64
C ASP A 546 8.02 20.49 -12.40
#